data_AF-W0FQ86-F1
#
_entry.id   AF-W0FQ86-F1
#
_cell.length_a   1.000
_cell.length_b   1.000
_cell.length_c   1.000
_cell.angle_alpha   90.00
_cell.angle_beta   90.00
_cell.angle_gamma   90.00
#
_symmetry.space_group_name_H-M   'P 1'
#
loop_
_entity.id
_entity.type
_entity.pdbx_description
1 polymer ?
#
loop_
_entity_poly.entity_id
_entity_poly.type
_entity_poly.pdbx_seq_one_letter_code
_entity_poly.pdbx_strand_id
1 'polypeptide(L)'
;MGYTQEAVHGIVEKQRRFFRTGTTLDVSWRIGQLKKLKQAVLDHQQELEEALQEDLGKSPVEAYLCDLGPVIVEVNEIIRGLKRWARPEKHFSGL
;
A
#
# COMPACT_ATOMS: atom_id res chain seq x y z
N MET A 1 5.23 1.13 22.97
CA MET A 1 5.15 2.62 23.00
C MET A 1 3.79 3.01 22.47
N GLY A 2 3.00 3.79 23.21
CA GLY A 2 1.68 4.27 22.76
C GLY A 2 1.78 5.62 22.06
N TYR A 3 0.94 5.85 21.04
CA TYR A 3 0.80 7.16 20.40
C TYR A 3 -0.11 8.06 21.22
N THR A 4 0.28 9.33 21.46
CA THR A 4 -0.59 10.35 22.07
C THR A 4 -1.51 10.98 21.04
N GLN A 5 -2.61 11.60 21.49
CA GLN A 5 -3.53 12.32 20.61
C GLN A 5 -2.82 13.43 19.82
N GLU A 6 -2.00 14.24 20.48
CA GLU A 6 -1.17 15.26 19.82
C GLU A 6 -0.24 14.64 18.75
N ALA A 7 0.39 13.50 19.04
CA ALA A 7 1.30 12.85 18.09
C ALA A 7 0.56 12.35 16.85
N VAL A 8 -0.61 11.73 17.03
CA VAL A 8 -1.47 11.28 15.91
C VAL A 8 -1.91 12.48 15.06
N HIS A 9 -2.33 13.58 15.69
CA HIS A 9 -2.72 14.80 14.97
C HIS A 9 -1.55 15.35 14.13
N GLY A 10 -0.35 15.38 14.71
CA GLY A 10 0.85 15.81 14.01
C GLY A 10 1.20 14.94 12.79
N ILE A 11 1.04 13.61 12.89
CA ILE A 11 1.25 12.69 11.77
C ILE A 11 0.25 12.96 10.63
N VAL A 12 -1.04 13.09 10.98
CA VAL A 12 -2.11 13.35 9.99
C VAL A 12 -1.87 14.67 9.26
N GLU A 13 -1.50 15.73 9.97
CA GLU A 13 -1.23 17.03 9.33
C GLU A 13 -0.01 16.99 8.39
N LYS A 14 1.02 16.20 8.71
CA LYS A 14 2.16 15.98 7.80
C LYS A 14 1.70 15.27 6.52
N GLN A 15 0.89 14.22 6.62
CA GLN A 15 0.37 13.48 5.46
C GLN A 15 -0.52 14.38 4.58
N ARG A 16 -1.42 15.17 5.20
CA ARG A 16 -2.26 16.14 4.48
C ARG A 16 -1.43 17.18 3.74
N ARG A 17 -0.39 17.72 4.38
CA ARG A 17 0.53 18.68 3.76
C ARG A 17 1.26 18.06 2.57
N PHE A 18 1.75 16.83 2.70
CA PHE A 18 2.41 16.14 1.60
C PHE A 18 1.47 15.87 0.42
N PHE A 19 0.25 15.41 0.68
CA PHE A 19 -0.78 15.22 -0.35
C PHE A 19 -1.06 16.51 -1.13
N ARG A 20 -1.17 17.65 -0.43
CA ARG A 20 -1.40 18.98 -1.04
C ARG A 20 -0.27 19.44 -1.96
N THR A 21 0.91 18.82 -1.93
CA THR A 21 1.98 19.10 -2.91
C THR A 21 1.66 18.59 -4.31
N GLY A 22 0.66 17.71 -4.46
CA GLY A 22 0.31 17.08 -5.73
C GLY A 22 1.22 15.91 -6.13
N THR A 23 2.30 15.64 -5.37
CA THR A 23 3.25 14.55 -5.65
C THR A 23 2.55 13.19 -5.82
N THR A 24 1.53 12.92 -5.00
CA THR A 24 0.80 11.64 -5.03
C THR A 24 -0.13 11.48 -6.25
N LEU A 25 -0.37 12.56 -7.00
CA LEU A 25 -1.22 12.53 -8.18
C LEU A 25 -0.51 11.90 -9.38
N ASP A 26 0.81 12.02 -9.47
CA ASP A 26 1.59 11.44 -10.55
C ASP A 26 1.54 9.90 -10.52
N VAL A 27 1.20 9.30 -11.67
CA VAL A 27 1.04 7.85 -11.80
C VAL A 27 2.39 7.13 -11.63
N SER A 28 3.48 7.71 -12.11
CA SER A 28 4.81 7.11 -11.97
C SER A 28 5.24 7.05 -10.50
N TRP A 29 4.93 8.10 -9.72
CA TRP A 29 5.14 8.13 -8.27
C TRP A 29 4.37 7.03 -7.56
N ARG A 30 3.08 6.84 -7.89
CA ARG A 30 2.24 5.77 -7.32
C ARG A 30 2.80 4.39 -7.63
N ILE A 31 3.22 4.14 -8.88
CA ILE A 31 3.89 2.89 -9.28
C ILE A 31 5.19 2.69 -8.48
N GLY A 32 5.96 3.76 -8.27
CA GLY A 32 7.16 3.74 -7.44
C GLY A 32 6.86 3.30 -6.00
N GLN A 33 5.80 3.81 -5.38
CA GLN A 33 5.41 3.40 -4.02
C GLN A 33 4.93 1.95 -3.97
N LEU A 34 4.16 1.49 -4.96
CA LEU A 34 3.72 0.10 -5.04
C LEU A 34 4.90 -0.88 -5.15
N LYS A 35 5.93 -0.54 -5.95
CA LYS A 35 7.15 -1.33 -6.02
C LYS A 35 7.89 -1.38 -4.68
N LYS A 36 7.98 -0.25 -3.98
CA LYS A 36 8.58 -0.19 -2.64
C LYS A 36 7.81 -1.03 -1.63
N LEU A 37 6.48 -0.98 -1.66
CA LEU A 37 5.63 -1.79 -0.79
C LEU A 37 5.86 -3.28 -1.02
N LYS A 38 5.82 -3.73 -2.28
CA LYS A 38 6.13 -5.12 -2.63
C LYS A 38 7.51 -5.53 -2.13
N GLN A 39 8.52 -4.70 -2.35
CA GLN A 39 9.88 -5.01 -1.91
C GLN A 39 9.96 -5.11 -0.39
N ALA A 40 9.34 -4.20 0.35
CA ALA A 40 9.30 -4.26 1.82
C ALA A 40 8.63 -5.55 2.33
N VAL A 41 7.53 -5.99 1.72
CA VAL A 41 6.88 -7.26 2.09
C VAL A 41 7.79 -8.45 1.84
N LEU A 42 8.54 -8.46 0.73
CA LEU A 42 9.49 -9.53 0.42
C LEU A 42 10.70 -9.51 1.36
N ASP A 43 11.26 -8.33 1.63
CA ASP A 43 12.45 -8.16 2.48
C ASP A 43 12.15 -8.55 3.94
N HIS A 44 10.92 -8.34 4.40
CA HIS A 44 10.48 -8.63 5.77
C HIS A 44 9.55 -9.85 5.87
N GLN A 45 9.51 -10.72 4.87
CA GLN A 45 8.57 -11.85 4.84
C GLN A 45 8.69 -12.72 6.09
N GLN A 46 9.91 -13.08 6.50
CA GLN A 46 10.14 -13.92 7.67
C GLN A 46 9.64 -13.25 8.97
N GLU A 47 9.98 -11.97 9.18
CA GLU A 47 9.54 -11.21 10.36
C GLU A 47 8.00 -11.12 10.43
N LEU A 48 7.34 -10.96 9.27
CA LEU A 48 5.88 -10.93 9.19
C LEU A 48 5.25 -12.29 9.47
N GLU A 49 5.81 -13.38 8.96
CA GLU A 49 5.36 -14.75 9.24
C GLU A 49 5.52 -15.11 10.72
N GLU A 50 6.65 -14.74 11.33
CA GLU A 50 6.91 -14.94 12.75
C GLU A 50 5.91 -14.16 13.61
N ALA A 51 5.67 -12.89 13.30
CA ALA A 51 4.67 -12.07 14.00
C ALA A 51 3.25 -12.67 13.89
N LEU A 52 2.85 -13.14 12.70
CA LEU A 52 1.54 -13.78 12.50
C LEU A 52 1.42 -15.11 13.25
N GLN A 53 2.52 -15.86 13.38
CA GLN A 53 2.56 -17.08 14.17
C GLN A 53 2.42 -16.78 15.66
N GLU A 54 3.11 -15.74 16.17
CA GLU A 54 3.06 -15.33 17.57
C GLU A 54 1.69 -14.77 17.97
N ASP A 55 1.12 -13.88 17.15
CA ASP A 55 -0.13 -13.18 17.45
C ASP A 55 -1.37 -14.06 17.20
N LEU A 56 -1.35 -14.84 16.12
CA LEU A 56 -2.55 -15.53 15.60
C LEU A 56 -2.41 -17.04 15.49
N GLY A 57 -1.23 -17.59 15.75
CA GLY A 57 -0.99 -19.03 15.64
C GLY A 57 -0.86 -19.55 14.20
N LYS A 58 -0.81 -18.66 13.19
CA LYS A 58 -0.75 -19.04 11.77
C LYS A 58 0.59 -19.66 11.43
N SER A 59 0.56 -20.82 10.76
CA SER A 59 1.78 -21.42 10.20
C SER A 59 2.40 -20.50 9.14
N PRO A 60 3.72 -20.57 8.88
CA PRO A 60 4.35 -19.77 7.82
C PRO A 60 3.70 -19.93 6.44
N VAL A 61 3.24 -21.15 6.13
CA VAL A 61 2.55 -21.45 4.87
C VAL A 61 1.20 -20.74 4.79
N GLU A 62 0.44 -20.74 5.88
CA GLU A 62 -0.86 -20.05 5.95
C GLU A 62 -0.67 -18.53 5.87
N ALA A 63 0.26 -17.97 6.66
CA ALA A 63 0.61 -16.55 6.62
C ALA A 63 1.00 -16.12 5.20
N TYR A 64 1.84 -16.89 4.52
CA TYR A 64 2.21 -16.58 3.14
C TYR A 64 1.02 -16.66 2.18
N LEU A 65 0.26 -17.76 2.19
CA LEU A 65 -0.82 -17.97 1.20
C LEU A 65 -2.02 -17.05 1.40
N CYS A 66 -2.33 -16.68 2.64
CA CYS A 66 -3.54 -15.93 2.98
C CYS A 66 -3.29 -14.44 3.18
N ASP A 67 -2.09 -14.03 3.60
CA ASP A 67 -1.82 -12.63 3.96
C ASP A 67 -0.77 -11.97 3.06
N LEU A 68 0.42 -12.57 2.90
CA LEU A 68 1.54 -11.91 2.20
C LEU A 68 1.47 -12.08 0.67
N GLY A 69 1.20 -13.30 0.21
CA GLY A 69 1.08 -13.67 -1.20
C GLY A 69 0.00 -12.86 -1.94
N PRO A 70 -1.23 -12.73 -1.40
CA PRO A 70 -2.28 -11.90 -1.99
C PRO A 70 -1.85 -10.44 -2.18
N VAL A 71 -1.18 -9.83 -1.18
CA VAL A 71 -0.66 -8.47 -1.29
C VAL A 71 0.32 -8.34 -2.46
N ILE A 72 1.25 -9.29 -2.61
CA ILE A 72 2.22 -9.29 -3.72
C ILE A 72 1.50 -9.41 -5.08
N VAL A 73 0.52 -10.30 -5.19
CA VAL A 73 -0.26 -10.51 -6.42
C VAL A 73 -1.06 -9.26 -6.78
N GLU A 74 -1.81 -8.69 -5.84
CA GLU A 74 -2.61 -7.49 -6.04
C GLU A 74 -1.74 -6.29 -6.42
N VAL A 75 -0.60 -6.09 -5.77
CA VAL A 75 0.35 -5.03 -6.14
C VAL A 75 0.81 -5.20 -7.59
N ASN A 76 1.10 -6.43 -8.05
CA ASN A 76 1.48 -6.68 -9.44
C ASN A 76 0.34 -6.41 -10.42
N GLU A 77 -0.91 -6.75 -10.08
CA GLU A 77 -2.09 -6.42 -10.88
C GLU A 77 -2.29 -4.91 -10.99
N ILE A 78 -2.18 -4.20 -9.86
CA ILE A 78 -2.34 -2.75 -9.82
C ILE A 78 -1.26 -2.07 -10.65
N ILE A 79 0.01 -2.46 -10.52
CA ILE A 79 1.09 -1.89 -11.34
C ILE A 79 0.81 -2.06 -12.84
N ARG A 80 0.29 -3.22 -13.26
CA ARG A 80 -0.08 -3.50 -14.66
C ARG A 80 -1.24 -2.63 -15.14
N GLY A 81 -2.25 -2.41 -14.31
CA GLY A 81 -3.48 -1.70 -14.69
C GLY A 81 -3.45 -0.18 -14.48
N LEU A 82 -2.63 0.33 -13.56
CA LEU A 82 -2.79 1.68 -12.99
C LEU A 82 -2.69 2.80 -14.01
N LYS A 83 -1.80 2.69 -15.01
CA LYS A 83 -1.70 3.70 -16.08
C LYS A 83 -3.00 3.84 -16.88
N ARG A 84 -3.68 2.72 -17.15
CA ARG A 84 -4.96 2.72 -17.86
C ARG A 84 -6.07 3.27 -16.97
N TRP A 85 -6.14 2.81 -15.71
CA TRP A 85 -7.20 3.21 -14.78
C TRP A 85 -7.13 4.67 -14.36
N ALA A 86 -5.92 5.25 -14.30
CA ALA A 86 -5.74 6.66 -13.94
C ALA A 86 -5.94 7.63 -15.11
N ARG A 87 -6.17 7.13 -16.34
CA ARG A 87 -6.35 7.98 -17.51
C ARG A 87 -7.70 8.71 -17.41
N PRO A 88 -7.76 10.03 -17.68
CA PRO A 88 -9.02 10.74 -17.77
C PRO A 88 -9.93 10.11 -18.82
N GLU A 89 -11.18 9.84 -18.44
CA GLU A 89 -12.21 9.37 -19.35
C GLU A 89 -13.12 10.54 -19.72
N LYS A 90 -13.43 10.67 -21.01
CA LYS A 90 -14.42 11.63 -21.48
C LYS A 90 -15.76 10.93 -21.56
N HIS A 91 -16.67 11.27 -20.66
CA HIS A 91 -18.06 10.85 -20.77
C HIS A 91 -18.83 11.88 -21.58
N PHE A 92 -19.62 11.42 -22.55
CA PHE A 92 -20.54 12.28 -23.27
C PHE A 92 -21.70 12.65 -22.33
N SER A 93 -21.87 13.95 -22.07
CA SER A 93 -22.87 14.45 -21.12
C SER A 93 -24.30 14.46 -21.67
N GLY A 94 -24.51 14.22 -22.97
CA GLY A 94 -25.84 14.31 -23.59
C GLY A 94 -26.42 15.73 -23.66
N LEU A 95 -25.65 16.74 -23.23
CA LEU A 95 -25.90 18.17 -23.40
C LEU A 95 -25.05 18.72 -24.54
#